data_AF-A0A3T0RPR8-F1
#
_entry.id   AF-A0A3T0RPR8-F1
#
_cell.length_a   1.000
_cell.length_b   1.000
_cell.length_c   1.000
_cell.angle_alpha   90.00
_cell.angle_beta   90.00
_cell.angle_gamma   90.00
#
_symmetry.space_group_name_H-M   'P 1'
#
loop_
_entity.id
_entity.type
_entity.pdbx_description
1 polymer ?
#
loop_
_entity_poly.entity_id
_entity_poly.type
_entity_poly.pdbx_seq_one_letter_code
_entity_poly.pdbx_strand_id
1 'polypeptide(L)'
;MKKIILILITLVASLTYAQTAKVKDANAQYPTVAMKASYIQKDMESKRKYMNAQEREVYRVVIKSGIVYGIDGKIYPDTINNTPEHINLVKYVMDAHGNLYVWDGYKNTQIRHSGIFAGGPVAGGGEISIKDGRIIQINADSGHYPTAELLKNVLRELQNEGVDINGITH
;
A
#
# COMPACT_ATOMS: atom_id res chain seq x y z
N MET A 1 -36.38 -13.46 16.11
CA MET A 1 -35.09 -13.88 16.69
C MET A 1 -33.88 -13.77 15.73
N LYS A 2 -33.93 -13.04 14.60
CA LYS A 2 -32.79 -12.89 13.67
C LYS A 2 -32.00 -11.57 13.80
N LYS A 3 -32.45 -10.60 14.60
CA LYS A 3 -31.79 -9.28 14.74
C LYS A 3 -30.64 -9.25 15.76
N ILE A 4 -30.61 -10.18 16.72
CA ILE A 4 -29.60 -10.20 17.80
C ILE A 4 -28.26 -10.79 17.32
N ILE A 5 -28.31 -11.77 16.39
CA ILE A 5 -27.10 -12.45 15.86
C ILE A 5 -26.29 -11.51 14.96
N LEU A 6 -26.94 -10.63 14.19
CA LEU A 6 -26.23 -9.71 13.28
C LEU A 6 -25.45 -8.61 14.03
N ILE A 7 -25.99 -8.13 15.15
CA ILE A 7 -25.34 -7.14 16.01
C ILE A 7 -24.14 -7.77 16.72
N LEU A 8 -24.24 -9.03 17.17
CA LEU A 8 -23.12 -9.71 17.82
C LEU A 8 -21.95 -9.96 16.84
N ILE A 9 -22.23 -10.35 15.60
CA ILE A 9 -21.18 -10.59 14.59
C ILE A 9 -20.46 -9.28 14.22
N THR A 10 -21.20 -8.18 14.06
CA THR A 10 -20.58 -6.86 13.77
C THR A 10 -19.79 -6.33 14.96
N LEU A 11 -20.26 -6.52 16.20
CA LEU A 11 -19.54 -6.13 17.41
C LEU A 11 -18.25 -6.95 17.59
N VAL A 12 -18.29 -8.26 17.34
CA VAL A 12 -17.10 -9.12 17.44
C VAL A 12 -16.08 -8.81 16.34
N ALA A 13 -16.53 -8.54 15.10
CA ALA A 13 -15.65 -8.13 13.99
C ALA A 13 -15.01 -6.74 14.22
N SER A 14 -15.73 -5.82 14.86
CA SER A 14 -15.18 -4.50 15.22
C SER A 14 -14.27 -4.56 16.45
N LEU A 15 -14.52 -5.45 17.41
CA LEU A 15 -13.59 -5.71 18.51
C LEU A 15 -12.30 -6.38 18.03
N THR A 16 -12.35 -7.36 17.13
CA THR A 16 -11.12 -7.97 16.57
C THR A 16 -10.32 -6.99 15.73
N TYR A 17 -10.97 -6.10 14.96
CA TYR A 17 -10.31 -5.01 14.23
C TYR A 17 -9.66 -3.98 15.17
N ALA A 18 -10.35 -3.61 16.25
CA ALA A 18 -9.80 -2.68 17.25
C ALA A 18 -8.64 -3.28 18.06
N GLN A 19 -8.66 -4.61 18.28
CA GLN A 19 -7.60 -5.32 19.00
C GLN A 19 -6.32 -5.46 18.16
N THR A 20 -6.43 -5.63 16.84
CA THR A 20 -5.26 -5.68 15.93
C THR A 20 -4.68 -4.28 15.67
N ALA A 21 -5.49 -3.22 15.76
CA ALA A 21 -5.04 -1.84 15.56
C ALA A 21 -4.15 -1.27 16.70
N LYS A 22 -3.98 -1.98 17.82
CA LYS A 22 -3.26 -1.48 19.01
C LYS A 22 -1.93 -2.15 19.34
N VAL A 23 -1.51 -3.18 18.61
CA VAL A 23 -0.16 -3.73 18.81
C VAL A 23 0.81 -2.86 18.04
N LYS A 24 1.49 -1.94 18.74
CA LYS A 24 2.71 -1.33 18.19
C LYS A 24 3.69 -2.47 17.96
N ASP A 25 4.01 -2.73 16.70
CA ASP A 25 5.06 -3.67 16.35
C ASP A 25 6.38 -3.15 16.94
N ALA A 26 6.93 -3.89 17.91
CA ALA A 26 8.16 -3.50 18.61
C ALA A 26 9.38 -3.47 17.68
N ASN A 27 9.28 -4.10 16.50
CA ASN A 27 10.32 -4.16 15.47
C ASN A 27 9.98 -3.29 14.24
N ALA A 28 9.02 -2.37 14.34
CA ALA A 28 8.74 -1.40 13.29
C ALA A 28 9.97 -0.53 12.99
N GLN A 29 10.42 -0.54 11.74
CA GLN A 29 11.52 0.29 11.25
C GLN A 29 11.05 1.71 10.95
N TYR A 30 9.81 1.85 10.49
CA TYR A 30 9.23 3.12 10.05
C TYR A 30 7.96 3.48 10.83
N PRO A 31 7.75 4.77 11.15
CA PRO A 31 6.49 5.22 11.71
C PRO A 31 5.37 5.08 10.67
N THR A 32 4.18 4.70 11.14
CA THR A 32 3.00 4.49 10.30
C THR A 32 1.89 5.50 10.58
N VAL A 33 1.02 5.74 9.61
CA VAL A 33 -0.24 6.46 9.78
C VAL A 33 -1.44 5.53 9.57
N ALA A 34 -2.47 5.71 10.37
CA ALA A 34 -3.75 5.06 10.15
C ALA A 34 -4.51 5.72 8.98
N MET A 35 -5.39 4.95 8.33
CA MET A 35 -6.35 5.51 7.38
C MET A 35 -7.26 6.52 8.10
N LYS A 36 -7.66 7.61 7.42
CA LYS A 36 -8.63 8.54 8.01
C LYS A 36 -9.95 7.81 8.28
N ALA A 37 -10.47 7.93 9.50
CA ALA A 37 -11.66 7.19 9.95
C ALA A 37 -12.89 7.40 9.04
N SER A 38 -13.06 8.60 8.47
CA SER A 38 -14.15 8.92 7.55
C SER A 38 -14.12 8.08 6.25
N TYR A 39 -12.97 7.55 5.85
CA TYR A 39 -12.84 6.72 4.66
C TYR A 39 -13.04 5.22 4.91
N ILE A 40 -12.98 4.76 6.16
CA ILE A 40 -13.25 3.34 6.51
C ILE A 40 -14.68 2.98 6.10
N GLN A 41 -15.65 3.80 6.53
CA GLN A 41 -17.06 3.59 6.21
C GLN A 41 -17.32 3.66 4.68
N LYS A 42 -16.69 4.63 4.01
CA LYS A 42 -16.82 4.79 2.55
C LYS A 42 -16.30 3.56 1.78
N ASP A 43 -15.20 2.96 2.22
CA ASP A 43 -14.65 1.76 1.58
C ASP A 43 -15.54 0.53 1.80
N MET A 44 -16.13 0.40 3.00
CA MET A 44 -17.11 -0.64 3.29
C MET A 44 -18.35 -0.53 2.39
N GLU A 45 -18.90 0.69 2.25
CA GLU A 45 -20.05 0.97 1.38
C GLU A 45 -19.74 0.71 -0.10
N SER A 46 -18.51 1.05 -0.52
CA SER A 46 -18.04 0.86 -1.90
C SER A 46 -17.58 -0.57 -2.21
N LYS A 47 -17.70 -1.51 -1.25
CA LYS A 47 -17.27 -2.91 -1.36
C LYS A 47 -15.84 -3.06 -1.89
N ARG A 48 -14.91 -2.25 -1.38
CA ARG A 48 -13.49 -2.38 -1.75
C ARG A 48 -12.94 -3.75 -1.37
N LYS A 49 -12.04 -4.29 -2.20
CA LYS A 49 -11.37 -5.57 -1.90
C LYS A 49 -10.31 -5.35 -0.83
N TYR A 50 -10.53 -5.90 0.36
CA TYR A 50 -9.54 -6.01 1.42
C TYR A 50 -8.88 -7.38 1.38
N MET A 51 -7.58 -7.42 1.66
CA MET A 51 -6.77 -8.63 1.54
C MET A 51 -6.33 -9.13 2.91
N ASN A 52 -6.24 -10.45 3.03
CA ASN A 52 -5.46 -11.09 4.08
C ASN A 52 -3.95 -11.10 3.75
N ALA A 53 -3.13 -11.64 4.66
CA ALA A 53 -1.68 -11.67 4.51
C ALA A 53 -1.19 -12.45 3.28
N GLN A 54 -1.82 -13.58 2.97
CA GLN A 54 -1.46 -14.39 1.81
C GLN A 54 -1.88 -13.71 0.50
N GLU A 55 -3.07 -13.10 0.48
CA GLU A 55 -3.59 -12.41 -0.71
C GLU A 55 -2.77 -11.19 -1.09
N ARG A 56 -2.23 -10.42 -0.13
CA ARG A 56 -1.42 -9.23 -0.46
C ARG A 56 -0.02 -9.57 -0.93
N GLU A 57 0.53 -10.73 -0.56
CA GLU A 57 1.91 -11.07 -0.85
C GLU A 57 2.20 -11.19 -2.35
N VAL A 58 1.18 -11.47 -3.16
CA VAL A 58 1.30 -11.48 -4.63
C VAL A 58 1.64 -10.10 -5.22
N TYR A 59 1.41 -9.01 -4.48
CA TYR A 59 1.75 -7.64 -4.87
C TYR A 59 3.08 -7.18 -4.31
N ARG A 60 3.75 -7.99 -3.48
CA ARG A 60 5.04 -7.62 -2.91
C ARG A 60 6.08 -7.50 -4.01
N VAL A 61 6.88 -6.45 -3.92
CA VAL A 61 8.09 -6.30 -4.70
C VAL A 61 9.32 -6.43 -3.81
N VAL A 62 10.41 -6.88 -4.39
CA VAL A 62 11.73 -6.93 -3.76
C VAL A 62 12.64 -6.05 -4.57
N ILE A 63 13.36 -5.15 -3.92
CA ILE A 63 14.34 -4.29 -4.58
C ILE A 63 15.73 -4.85 -4.26
N LYS A 64 16.60 -4.94 -5.26
CA LYS A 64 17.99 -5.35 -5.07
C LYS A 64 18.89 -4.52 -5.97
N SER A 65 19.85 -3.82 -5.39
CA SER A 65 20.78 -2.95 -6.12
C SER A 65 20.05 -1.96 -7.05
N GLY A 66 18.94 -1.40 -6.57
CA GLY A 66 18.10 -0.45 -7.29
C GLY A 66 17.22 -1.03 -8.41
N ILE A 67 17.14 -2.35 -8.56
CA ILE A 67 16.25 -3.02 -9.50
C ILE A 67 15.05 -3.62 -8.76
N VAL A 68 13.85 -3.37 -9.29
CA VAL A 68 12.58 -3.87 -8.76
C VAL A 68 12.27 -5.24 -9.34
N TYR A 69 11.99 -6.20 -8.47
CA TYR A 69 11.56 -7.55 -8.80
C TYR A 69 10.18 -7.84 -8.24
N GLY A 70 9.37 -8.60 -8.97
CA GLY A 70 8.19 -9.23 -8.40
C GLY A 70 8.58 -10.34 -7.42
N ILE A 71 7.62 -10.80 -6.62
CA ILE A 71 7.85 -11.93 -5.70
C ILE A 71 8.22 -13.24 -6.41
N ASP A 72 7.94 -13.34 -7.72
CA ASP A 72 8.37 -14.46 -8.58
C ASP A 72 9.85 -14.39 -9.00
N GLY A 73 10.58 -13.34 -8.56
CA GLY A 73 12.00 -13.14 -8.85
C GLY A 73 12.29 -12.56 -10.23
N LYS A 74 11.28 -12.23 -11.02
CA LYS A 74 11.47 -11.56 -12.32
C LYS A 74 11.51 -10.05 -12.14
N ILE A 75 12.20 -9.37 -13.06
CA ILE A 75 12.18 -7.90 -13.11
C ILE A 75 10.72 -7.44 -13.23
N TYR A 76 10.34 -6.47 -12.41
CA TYR A 76 9.00 -5.91 -12.45
C TYR A 76 8.77 -5.24 -13.82
N PRO A 77 7.67 -5.54 -14.52
CA PRO A 77 7.44 -5.02 -15.85
C PRO A 77 7.28 -3.50 -15.83
N ASP A 78 7.53 -2.87 -16.97
CA ASP A 78 7.24 -1.46 -17.15
C ASP A 78 5.81 -1.14 -16.73
N THR A 79 5.67 -0.09 -15.93
CA THR A 79 4.37 0.46 -15.59
C THR A 79 3.83 1.13 -16.84
N ILE A 80 2.77 0.57 -17.41
CA ILE A 80 2.11 1.12 -18.59
C ILE A 80 0.75 1.64 -18.12
N ASN A 81 0.63 2.96 -18.02
CA ASN A 81 -0.64 3.62 -17.73
C ASN A 81 -0.79 4.81 -18.69
N ASN A 82 -1.91 4.89 -19.40
CA ASN A 82 -2.09 5.83 -20.52
C ASN A 82 -3.25 6.79 -20.28
N THR A 83 -3.52 7.20 -19.04
CA THR A 83 -4.41 8.35 -18.80
C THR A 83 -3.60 9.64 -18.85
N PRO A 84 -4.11 10.73 -19.47
CA PRO A 84 -3.38 12.00 -19.59
C PRO A 84 -2.86 12.54 -18.26
N GLU A 85 -3.55 12.27 -17.16
CA GLU A 85 -3.22 12.77 -15.82
C GLU A 85 -2.24 11.90 -15.03
N HIS A 86 -2.09 10.61 -15.38
CA HIS A 86 -1.32 9.62 -14.59
C HIS A 86 -0.49 8.68 -15.48
N ILE A 87 0.22 9.25 -16.46
CA ILE A 87 0.99 8.46 -17.42
C ILE A 87 2.03 7.60 -16.68
N ASN A 88 1.93 6.28 -16.84
CA ASN A 88 2.80 5.25 -16.26
C ASN A 88 2.84 5.17 -14.73
N LEU A 89 1.85 5.74 -14.03
CA LEU A 89 1.76 5.63 -12.57
C LEU A 89 0.85 4.48 -12.15
N VAL A 90 1.35 3.62 -11.26
CA VAL A 90 0.61 2.55 -10.57
C VAL A 90 0.65 2.76 -9.07
N LYS A 91 -0.16 2.05 -8.30
CA LYS A 91 -0.30 2.30 -6.85
C LYS A 91 0.75 1.53 -6.06
N TYR A 92 1.19 2.10 -4.95
CA TYR A 92 2.01 1.40 -3.97
C TYR A 92 1.61 1.73 -2.52
N VAL A 93 1.93 0.82 -1.60
CA VAL A 93 1.98 1.06 -0.15
C VAL A 93 3.21 0.38 0.43
N MET A 94 3.66 0.87 1.59
CA MET A 94 4.77 0.32 2.35
C MET A 94 4.34 0.03 3.78
N ASP A 95 4.72 -1.12 4.33
CA ASP A 95 4.48 -1.43 5.75
C ASP A 95 5.57 -0.87 6.68
N ALA A 96 5.38 -1.08 7.99
CA ALA A 96 6.30 -0.61 9.02
C ALA A 96 7.71 -1.19 8.95
N HIS A 97 7.94 -2.27 8.20
CA HIS A 97 9.23 -2.94 8.04
C HIS A 97 9.90 -2.62 6.69
N GLY A 98 9.34 -1.72 5.89
CA GLY A 98 9.90 -1.37 4.58
C GLY A 98 9.44 -2.30 3.45
N ASN A 99 8.49 -3.22 3.68
CA ASN A 99 8.01 -4.05 2.58
C ASN A 99 7.11 -3.23 1.66
N LEU A 100 7.51 -3.13 0.38
CA LEU A 100 6.72 -2.46 -0.66
C LEU A 100 5.77 -3.43 -1.37
N TYR A 101 4.56 -2.95 -1.61
CA TYR A 101 3.53 -3.63 -2.39
C TYR A 101 3.11 -2.72 -3.55
N VAL A 102 3.18 -3.22 -4.78
CA VAL A 102 2.94 -2.45 -6.02
C VAL A 102 1.92 -3.15 -6.91
N TRP A 103 0.91 -2.43 -7.37
CA TRP A 103 -0.11 -2.98 -8.24
C TRP A 103 -0.69 -1.97 -9.22
N ASP A 104 -1.07 -2.47 -10.39
CA ASP A 104 -1.84 -1.73 -11.38
C ASP A 104 -3.29 -1.55 -10.88
N GLY A 105 -3.55 -0.37 -10.35
CA GLY A 105 -4.85 0.03 -9.83
C GLY A 105 -5.95 0.19 -10.88
N TYR A 106 -5.63 0.15 -12.18
CA TYR A 106 -6.58 0.23 -13.29
C TYR A 106 -6.96 -1.16 -13.79
N LYS A 107 -6.01 -2.10 -13.83
CA LYS A 107 -6.32 -3.53 -14.05
C LYS A 107 -7.16 -4.12 -12.92
N ASN A 108 -7.00 -3.61 -11.71
CA ASN A 108 -7.82 -4.00 -10.57
C ASN A 108 -8.41 -2.81 -9.82
N THR A 109 -9.47 -2.25 -10.40
CA THR A 109 -10.15 -1.04 -9.90
C THR A 109 -10.79 -1.19 -8.51
N GLN A 110 -11.01 -2.43 -8.06
CA GLN A 110 -11.54 -2.74 -6.73
C GLN A 110 -10.48 -2.60 -5.63
N ILE A 111 -9.19 -2.68 -5.99
CA ILE A 111 -8.07 -2.53 -5.05
C ILE A 111 -7.62 -1.07 -5.01
N ARG A 112 -7.86 -0.45 -3.86
CA ARG A 112 -7.32 0.86 -3.47
C ARG A 112 -6.17 0.65 -2.48
N HIS A 113 -5.46 1.72 -2.10
CA HIS A 113 -4.37 1.64 -1.12
C HIS A 113 -4.77 0.97 0.19
N SER A 114 -6.02 1.18 0.63
CA SER A 114 -6.59 0.52 1.79
C SER A 114 -6.75 -0.99 1.66
N GLY A 115 -6.82 -1.52 0.43
CA GLY A 115 -7.06 -2.94 0.18
C GLY A 115 -5.93 -3.84 0.65
N ILE A 116 -4.67 -3.42 0.45
CA ILE A 116 -3.49 -4.23 0.74
C ILE A 116 -3.41 -4.64 2.22
N PHE A 117 -3.67 -3.70 3.14
CA PHE A 117 -3.62 -3.94 4.58
C PHE A 117 -5.00 -3.92 5.26
N ALA A 118 -6.09 -4.10 4.50
CA ALA A 118 -7.46 -4.08 5.01
C ALA A 118 -7.79 -2.83 5.88
N GLY A 119 -7.33 -1.66 5.45
CA GLY A 119 -7.46 -0.39 6.16
C GLY A 119 -6.47 -0.17 7.32
N GLY A 120 -5.58 -1.13 7.57
CA GLY A 120 -4.52 -1.05 8.56
C GLY A 120 -3.50 0.06 8.27
N PRO A 121 -2.66 0.39 9.27
CA PRO A 121 -1.71 1.49 9.15
C PRO A 121 -0.60 1.20 8.13
N VAL A 122 -0.10 2.26 7.48
CA VAL A 122 0.96 2.17 6.46
C VAL A 122 2.11 3.12 6.79
N ALA A 123 3.33 2.75 6.44
CA ALA A 123 4.53 3.57 6.58
C ALA A 123 4.84 4.42 5.34
N GLY A 124 4.05 4.25 4.29
CA GLY A 124 4.14 4.99 3.03
C GLY A 124 3.04 4.55 2.07
N GLY A 125 2.73 5.39 1.10
CA GLY A 125 1.75 5.07 0.07
C GLY A 125 1.57 6.20 -0.92
N GLY A 126 1.30 5.84 -2.16
CA GLY A 126 1.20 6.79 -3.25
C GLY A 126 1.13 6.09 -4.59
N GLU A 127 1.69 6.74 -5.59
CA GLU A 127 1.87 6.20 -6.93
C GLU A 127 3.35 6.12 -7.30
N ILE A 128 3.69 5.17 -8.16
CA ILE A 128 5.05 4.84 -8.56
C ILE A 128 5.09 4.48 -10.05
N SER A 129 6.17 4.85 -10.73
CA SER A 129 6.45 4.46 -12.11
C SER A 129 7.76 3.69 -12.18
N ILE A 130 7.75 2.57 -12.89
CA ILE A 130 8.88 1.67 -13.08
C ILE A 130 9.12 1.49 -14.57
N LYS A 131 10.36 1.65 -14.99
CA LYS A 131 10.81 1.45 -16.38
C LYS A 131 12.15 0.72 -16.40
N ASP A 132 12.26 -0.32 -17.22
CA ASP A 132 13.43 -1.18 -17.31
C ASP A 132 13.87 -1.72 -15.94
N GLY A 133 12.88 -2.05 -15.10
CA GLY A 133 13.08 -2.52 -13.73
C GLY A 133 13.52 -1.44 -12.72
N ARG A 134 13.60 -0.17 -13.11
CA ARG A 134 14.03 0.93 -12.25
C ARG A 134 12.87 1.86 -11.93
N ILE A 135 12.82 2.34 -10.70
CA ILE A 135 11.89 3.41 -10.32
C ILE A 135 12.34 4.69 -11.00
N ILE A 136 11.41 5.40 -11.66
CA ILE A 136 11.70 6.68 -12.33
C ILE A 136 10.88 7.85 -11.75
N GLN A 137 9.76 7.54 -11.10
CA GLN A 137 8.90 8.51 -10.45
C GLN A 137 8.19 7.87 -9.27
N ILE A 138 7.99 8.64 -8.21
CA ILE A 138 7.18 8.25 -7.05
C ILE A 138 6.47 9.47 -6.48
N ASN A 139 5.34 9.30 -5.81
CA ASN A 139 4.70 10.39 -5.07
C ASN A 139 4.08 9.85 -3.77
N ALA A 140 3.35 10.70 -3.05
CA ALA A 140 2.63 10.34 -1.84
C ALA A 140 1.09 10.40 -1.99
N ASP A 141 0.57 10.32 -3.22
CA ASP A 141 -0.88 10.39 -3.46
C ASP A 141 -1.56 9.05 -3.23
N SER A 142 -1.99 8.82 -1.98
CA SER A 142 -2.68 7.59 -1.57
C SER A 142 -4.18 7.77 -1.33
N GLY A 143 -4.70 8.99 -1.54
CA GLY A 143 -6.09 9.37 -1.26
C GLY A 143 -6.50 9.27 0.22
N HIS A 144 -6.83 8.06 0.68
CA HIS A 144 -7.45 7.83 2.00
C HIS A 144 -6.45 7.90 3.18
N TYR A 145 -5.15 7.81 2.91
CA TYR A 145 -4.09 7.94 3.92
C TYR A 145 -3.41 9.31 3.84
N PRO A 146 -3.05 9.94 4.97
CA PRO A 146 -2.27 11.18 4.99
C PRO A 146 -0.77 10.89 4.82
N THR A 147 -0.37 10.41 3.64
CA THR A 147 0.99 9.87 3.39
C THR A 147 2.05 10.90 3.01
N ALA A 148 1.70 12.18 2.82
CA ALA A 148 2.65 13.22 2.41
C ALA A 148 3.91 13.27 3.28
N GLU A 149 3.75 13.29 4.60
CA GLU A 149 4.85 13.29 5.57
C GLU A 149 5.64 11.97 5.63
N LEU A 150 5.10 10.90 5.05
CA LEU A 150 5.72 9.58 5.05
C LEU A 150 6.52 9.29 3.77
N LEU A 151 6.49 10.16 2.76
CA LEU A 151 7.28 9.98 1.54
C LEU A 151 8.78 9.79 1.86
N LYS A 152 9.28 10.51 2.87
CA LYS A 152 10.65 10.38 3.38
C LYS A 152 11.01 8.98 3.90
N ASN A 153 10.03 8.22 4.42
CA ASN A 153 10.26 6.84 4.84
C ASN A 153 10.51 5.96 3.61
N VAL A 154 9.66 6.13 2.59
CA VAL A 154 9.75 5.36 1.34
C VAL A 154 11.06 5.69 0.63
N LEU A 155 11.40 6.97 0.47
CA LEU A 155 12.67 7.37 -0.15
C LEU A 155 13.89 6.81 0.60
N ARG A 156 13.85 6.76 1.94
CA ARG A 156 14.91 6.14 2.73
C ARG A 156 15.03 4.65 2.46
N GLU A 157 13.91 3.93 2.42
CA GLU A 157 13.90 2.49 2.12
C GLU A 157 14.44 2.21 0.72
N LEU A 158 13.97 2.96 -0.28
CA LEU A 158 14.46 2.85 -1.65
C LEU A 158 15.97 3.09 -1.74
N GLN A 159 16.48 4.11 -1.05
CA GLN A 159 17.91 4.41 -1.01
C GLN A 159 18.71 3.28 -0.35
N ASN A 160 18.22 2.70 0.74
CA ASN A 160 18.84 1.55 1.41
C ASN A 160 18.93 0.33 0.47
N GLU A 161 17.95 0.15 -0.41
CA GLU A 161 17.91 -0.92 -1.41
C GLU A 161 18.66 -0.59 -2.72
N GLY A 162 19.40 0.53 -2.73
CA GLY A 162 20.30 0.90 -3.83
C GLY A 162 19.64 1.68 -4.97
N VAL A 163 18.45 2.25 -4.76
CA VAL A 163 17.83 3.18 -5.71
C VAL A 163 18.51 4.55 -5.62
N ASP A 164 18.87 5.13 -6.77
CA ASP A 164 19.32 6.52 -6.84
C ASP A 164 18.13 7.48 -6.76
N ILE A 165 17.78 7.89 -5.55
CA ILE A 165 16.63 8.76 -5.29
C ILE A 165 16.81 10.20 -5.82
N ASN A 166 18.03 10.62 -6.17
CA ASN A 166 18.25 11.93 -6.80
C ASN A 166 17.95 11.90 -8.30
N GLY A 167 17.94 10.70 -8.89
CA GLY A 167 17.66 10.48 -10.31
C GLY A 167 16.19 10.22 -10.63
N ILE A 168 15.28 10.29 -9.64
CA ILE A 168 13.84 10.03 -9.80
C ILE A 168 13.01 11.28 -9.48
N THR A 169 11.88 11.43 -10.14
CA THR A 169 10.93 12.50 -9.86
C THR A 169 10.10 12.16 -8.61
N HIS A 170 10.00 13.08 -7.64
CA HIS A 170 9.20 12.90 -6.42
C HIS A 170 8.42 14.14 -5.98
#